data_AF-A0A524PIH8-F1
#
_entry.id   AF-A0A524PIH8-F1
#
_cell.length_a   1.000
_cell.length_b   1.000
_cell.length_c   1.000
_cell.angle_alpha   90.00
_cell.angle_beta   90.00
_cell.angle_gamma   90.00
#
_symmetry.space_group_name_H-M   'P 1'
#
loop_
_entity.id
_entity.type
_entity.pdbx_description
1 polymer ?
#
loop_
_entity_poly.entity_id
_entity_poly.type
_entity_poly.pdbx_seq_one_letter_code
_entity_poly.pdbx_strand_id
1 'polypeptide(L)'
;KGEKEISFIPDKCIGCGWCFEHCPQRGHVMQDGRHALLRYRCERCGICAEKCYARALEVIGREVTVEEVLAEVLKDKPFYDTSGGGMTVSGGEPMMQFEFTAGLLRAAKTAGLHTCLDTCGFAPIARYLEVLADVDIFLYDIKDTDPGRHKQSTGVSLEPILDNLKRLDAAGGRTILRCPLISGSTTTKPTSRELRRSQTP
;
A
#
# COMPACT_ATOMS: atom_id res chain seq x y z
N LYS A 1 6.24 9.01 -10.43
CA LYS A 1 5.24 9.17 -11.50
C LYS A 1 4.33 7.97 -11.45
N GLY A 2 3.00 8.18 -11.47
CA GLY A 2 2.02 7.11 -11.45
C GLY A 2 1.97 6.41 -12.80
N GLU A 3 2.87 5.47 -13.04
CA GLU A 3 2.89 4.72 -14.29
C GLU A 3 1.73 3.72 -14.31
N LYS A 4 0.97 3.73 -15.41
CA LYS A 4 -0.06 2.73 -15.67
C LYS A 4 0.59 1.36 -15.76
N GLU A 5 -0.04 0.35 -15.17
CA GLU A 5 0.44 -1.02 -15.17
C GLU A 5 -0.54 -1.95 -15.90
N ILE A 6 -0.02 -3.07 -16.41
CA ILE A 6 -0.86 -4.13 -16.97
C ILE A 6 -1.09 -5.17 -15.87
N SER A 7 -2.34 -5.22 -15.40
CA SER A 7 -2.83 -6.31 -14.57
C SER A 7 -3.13 -7.51 -15.46
N PHE A 8 -2.75 -8.70 -15.01
CA PHE A 8 -3.09 -9.96 -15.66
C PHE A 8 -3.62 -10.95 -14.62
N ILE A 9 -4.84 -11.44 -14.82
CA ILE A 9 -5.52 -12.43 -13.98
C ILE A 9 -5.68 -13.71 -14.81
N PRO A 10 -4.79 -14.71 -14.64
CA PRO A 10 -4.78 -15.92 -15.46
C PRO A 10 -6.12 -16.68 -15.46
N ASP A 11 -6.79 -16.76 -14.31
CA ASP A 11 -8.04 -17.50 -14.13
C ASP A 11 -9.21 -16.96 -14.98
N LYS A 12 -9.15 -15.68 -15.37
CA LYS A 12 -10.12 -15.08 -16.28
C LYS A 12 -9.79 -15.32 -17.74
N CYS A 13 -8.57 -15.75 -18.07
CA CYS A 13 -8.13 -15.85 -19.46
C CYS A 13 -8.81 -17.02 -20.16
N ILE A 14 -9.49 -16.73 -21.27
CA ILE A 14 -10.11 -17.75 -22.14
C ILE A 14 -9.18 -18.28 -23.24
N GLY A 15 -7.92 -17.87 -23.23
CA GLY A 15 -6.90 -18.35 -24.17
C GLY A 15 -7.09 -17.94 -25.62
N CYS A 16 -7.85 -16.87 -25.92
CA CYS A 16 -8.18 -16.47 -27.29
C CYS A 16 -6.99 -15.99 -28.14
N GLY A 17 -5.82 -15.75 -27.55
CA GLY A 17 -4.60 -15.40 -28.29
C GLY A 17 -4.52 -13.96 -28.82
N TRP A 18 -5.59 -13.16 -28.76
CA TRP A 18 -5.59 -11.81 -29.35
C TRP A 18 -4.43 -10.92 -28.85
N CYS A 19 -4.18 -10.92 -27.53
CA CYS A 19 -3.07 -10.17 -26.93
C CYS A 19 -1.68 -10.65 -27.37
N PHE A 20 -1.53 -11.94 -27.71
CA PHE A 20 -0.29 -12.51 -28.23
C PHE A 20 0.00 -12.00 -29.64
N GLU A 21 -1.02 -11.95 -30.49
CA GLU A 21 -0.92 -11.47 -31.87
C GLU A 21 -0.66 -9.96 -31.97
N HIS A 22 -1.20 -9.16 -31.04
CA HIS A 22 -1.24 -7.70 -31.15
C HIS A 22 -0.28 -6.97 -30.22
N CYS A 23 0.52 -7.69 -29.41
CA CYS A 23 1.49 -7.05 -28.53
C CYS A 23 2.76 -6.67 -29.32
N PRO A 24 3.08 -5.37 -29.47
CA PRO A 24 4.25 -4.92 -30.23
C PRO A 24 5.56 -5.42 -29.62
N GLN A 25 5.60 -5.60 -28.30
CA GLN A 25 6.78 -6.05 -27.57
C GLN A 25 6.90 -7.57 -27.45
N ARG A 26 5.98 -8.34 -28.06
CA ARG A 26 5.94 -9.81 -27.94
C ARG A 26 6.07 -10.27 -26.49
N GLY A 27 5.33 -9.58 -25.61
CA GLY A 27 5.35 -9.78 -24.17
C GLY A 27 4.41 -10.89 -23.69
N HIS A 28 3.57 -11.46 -24.55
CA HIS A 28 2.71 -12.58 -24.17
C HIS A 28 3.26 -13.90 -24.72
N VAL A 29 3.03 -14.98 -23.99
CA VAL A 29 3.32 -16.35 -24.39
C VAL A 29 2.05 -17.17 -24.24
N MET A 30 1.73 -17.94 -25.27
CA MET A 30 0.61 -18.89 -25.30
C MET A 30 1.17 -20.29 -25.55
N GLN A 31 1.11 -21.17 -24.55
CA GLN A 31 1.60 -22.55 -24.67
C GLN A 31 0.72 -23.49 -23.84
N ASP A 32 0.30 -24.61 -24.44
CA ASP A 32 -0.48 -25.67 -23.76
C ASP A 32 -1.72 -25.15 -23.01
N GLY A 33 -2.44 -24.20 -23.63
CA GLY A 33 -3.60 -23.55 -23.02
C GLY A 33 -3.29 -22.57 -21.89
N ARG A 34 -2.01 -22.32 -21.60
CA ARG A 34 -1.56 -21.36 -20.58
C ARG A 34 -1.09 -20.07 -21.23
N HIS A 35 -1.52 -18.97 -20.63
CA HIS A 35 -1.14 -17.61 -21.02
C HIS A 35 -0.20 -17.03 -19.95
N ALA A 36 0.95 -16.52 -20.38
CA ALA A 36 1.87 -15.80 -19.52
C ALA A 36 2.19 -14.41 -20.09
N LEU A 37 2.33 -13.42 -19.21
CA LEU A 37 2.81 -12.08 -19.52
C LEU A 37 4.25 -11.93 -19.03
N LEU A 38 5.18 -11.81 -19.97
CA LEU A 38 6.59 -11.52 -19.77
C LEU A 38 6.77 -10.04 -19.42
N ARG A 39 6.66 -9.70 -18.12
CA ARG A 39 6.71 -8.32 -17.63
C ARG A 39 7.97 -7.56 -18.06
N TYR A 40 9.12 -8.23 -18.16
CA TYR A 40 10.38 -7.61 -18.58
C TYR A 40 10.38 -7.11 -20.03
N ARG A 41 9.41 -7.54 -20.87
CA ARG A 41 9.20 -7.00 -22.23
C ARG A 41 8.06 -5.99 -22.29
N CYS A 42 7.28 -5.84 -21.22
CA CYS A 42 6.08 -5.02 -21.26
C CYS A 42 6.42 -3.54 -21.09
N GLU A 43 6.23 -2.74 -22.14
CA GLU A 43 6.31 -1.28 -22.06
C GLU A 43 5.00 -0.63 -21.62
N ARG A 44 4.00 -1.43 -21.21
CA ARG A 44 2.73 -0.95 -20.64
C ARG A 44 1.89 -0.10 -21.60
N CYS A 45 1.97 -0.39 -22.90
CA CYS A 45 1.22 0.32 -23.95
C CYS A 45 -0.31 0.17 -23.88
N GLY A 46 -0.83 -0.81 -23.14
CA GLY A 46 -2.28 -1.00 -22.95
C GLY A 46 -3.02 -1.75 -24.06
N ILE A 47 -2.43 -1.88 -25.26
CA ILE A 47 -3.07 -2.53 -26.43
C ILE A 47 -3.69 -3.89 -26.07
N CYS A 48 -2.97 -4.73 -25.34
CA CYS A 48 -3.41 -6.08 -24.96
C CYS A 48 -4.67 -6.11 -24.07
N ALA A 49 -4.98 -5.01 -23.37
CA ALA A 49 -6.17 -4.87 -22.53
C ALA A 49 -7.38 -4.33 -23.30
N GLU A 50 -7.18 -3.60 -24.42
CA GLU A 50 -8.27 -2.97 -25.18
C GLU A 50 -9.31 -3.96 -25.69
N LYS A 51 -8.88 -5.16 -26.10
CA LYS A 51 -9.75 -6.23 -26.60
C LYS A 51 -9.63 -7.51 -25.78
N CYS A 52 -9.44 -7.39 -24.46
CA CYS A 52 -9.53 -8.53 -23.57
C CYS A 52 -10.99 -8.79 -23.17
N TYR A 53 -11.72 -9.57 -23.98
CA TYR A 53 -13.14 -9.87 -23.75
C TYR A 53 -13.44 -10.46 -22.36
N ALA A 54 -12.53 -11.28 -21.85
CA ALA A 54 -12.68 -11.92 -20.54
C ALA A 54 -12.22 -11.02 -19.37
N ARG A 55 -11.73 -9.81 -19.64
CA ARG A 55 -11.16 -8.88 -18.66
C ARG A 55 -10.07 -9.53 -17.79
N ALA A 56 -9.30 -10.42 -18.42
CA ALA A 56 -8.11 -11.02 -17.84
C ALA A 56 -6.92 -10.04 -17.86
N LEU A 57 -6.88 -9.13 -18.83
CA LEU A 57 -5.90 -8.05 -18.94
C LEU A 57 -6.59 -6.71 -18.77
N GLU A 58 -6.08 -5.89 -17.86
CA GLU A 58 -6.60 -4.54 -17.60
C GLU A 58 -5.45 -3.56 -17.39
N VAL A 59 -5.61 -2.34 -17.92
CA VAL A 59 -4.72 -1.23 -17.56
C VAL A 59 -5.17 -0.71 -16.19
N ILE A 60 -4.29 -0.78 -15.20
CA ILE A 60 -4.52 -0.33 -13.84
C ILE A 60 -3.60 0.82 -13.46
N GLY A 61 -3.99 1.59 -12.44
CA GLY A 61 -3.32 2.81 -12.06
C GLY A 61 -3.81 4.01 -12.88
N ARG A 62 -4.14 5.08 -12.17
CA ARG A 62 -4.49 6.38 -12.75
C ARG A 62 -3.97 7.47 -11.83
N GLU A 63 -3.61 8.60 -12.39
CA GLU A 63 -3.33 9.79 -11.59
C GLU A 63 -4.65 10.36 -11.08
N VAL A 64 -4.64 10.81 -9.83
CA VAL A 64 -5.78 11.41 -9.16
C VAL A 64 -5.30 12.57 -8.33
N THR A 65 -6.17 13.57 -8.17
CA THR A 65 -5.99 14.71 -7.29
C THR A 65 -6.51 14.41 -5.88
N VAL A 66 -6.10 15.23 -4.91
CA VAL A 66 -6.60 15.12 -3.53
C VAL A 66 -8.11 15.35 -3.50
N GLU A 67 -8.58 16.31 -4.29
CA GLU A 67 -9.98 16.69 -4.40
C GLU A 67 -10.84 15.54 -4.92
N GLU A 68 -10.37 14.83 -5.96
CA GLU A 68 -11.08 13.68 -6.52
C GLU A 68 -11.19 12.54 -5.51
N VAL A 69 -10.12 12.24 -4.77
CA VAL A 69 -10.16 11.17 -3.76
C VAL A 69 -11.02 11.57 -2.58
N LEU A 70 -10.89 12.81 -2.10
CA LEU A 70 -11.71 13.30 -1.00
C LEU A 70 -13.19 13.32 -1.35
N ALA A 71 -13.54 13.72 -2.58
CA ALA A 71 -14.92 13.70 -3.06
C ALA A 71 -15.51 12.29 -3.06
N GLU A 72 -14.71 11.27 -3.39
CA GLU A 72 -15.14 9.87 -3.29
C GLU A 72 -15.36 9.45 -1.83
N VAL A 73 -14.38 9.74 -0.96
CA VAL A 73 -14.44 9.39 0.47
C VAL A 73 -15.64 10.04 1.16
N LEU A 74 -15.95 11.30 0.82
CA LEU A 74 -17.05 12.02 1.46
C LEU A 74 -18.44 11.51 1.08
N LYS A 75 -18.58 10.67 0.04
CA LYS A 75 -19.87 10.00 -0.25
C LYS A 75 -20.33 9.13 0.91
N ASP A 76 -19.39 8.57 1.66
CA ASP A 76 -19.65 7.71 2.82
C ASP A 76 -19.68 8.47 4.15
N LYS A 77 -19.58 9.82 4.13
CA LYS A 77 -19.57 10.65 5.35
C LYS A 77 -20.72 10.37 6.32
N PRO A 78 -21.98 10.17 5.89
CA PRO A 78 -23.07 9.83 6.81
C PRO A 78 -22.80 8.56 7.65
N PHE A 79 -22.07 7.58 7.10
CA PHE A 79 -21.66 6.38 7.82
C PHE A 79 -20.51 6.65 8.80
N TYR A 80 -19.57 7.51 8.42
CA TYR A 80 -18.47 7.91 9.31
C TYR A 80 -18.98 8.70 10.52
N ASP A 81 -19.92 9.63 10.31
CA ASP A 81 -20.49 10.46 11.37
C ASP A 81 -21.25 9.63 12.43
N THR A 82 -21.82 8.48 12.03
CA THR A 82 -22.51 7.55 12.95
C THR A 82 -21.56 6.55 13.63
N SER A 83 -20.49 6.14 12.96
CA SER A 83 -19.52 5.17 13.51
C SER A 83 -18.37 5.82 14.29
N GLY A 84 -18.19 7.14 14.19
CA GLY A 84 -16.95 7.82 14.62
C GLY A 84 -15.74 7.45 13.77
N GLY A 85 -15.99 6.88 12.57
CA GLY A 85 -14.97 6.41 11.65
C GLY A 85 -14.43 7.51 10.72
N GLY A 86 -13.77 7.07 9.66
CA GLY A 86 -13.24 7.97 8.64
C GLY A 86 -12.40 7.21 7.63
N MET A 87 -11.21 7.73 7.34
CA MET A 87 -10.38 7.23 6.25
C MET A 87 -9.04 6.72 6.75
N THR A 88 -8.60 5.59 6.18
CA THR A 88 -7.23 5.09 6.33
C THR A 88 -6.48 5.26 5.01
N VAL A 89 -5.40 6.06 5.02
CA VAL A 89 -4.46 6.11 3.90
C VAL A 89 -3.54 4.90 4.02
N SER A 90 -3.63 4.00 3.04
CA SER A 90 -2.91 2.73 3.00
C SER A 90 -2.51 2.38 1.56
N GLY A 91 -1.88 1.22 1.38
CA GLY A 91 -1.38 0.76 0.09
C GLY A 91 0.04 1.27 -0.19
N GLY A 92 0.88 0.43 -0.79
CA GLY A 92 2.31 0.72 -0.92
C GLY A 92 2.90 1.20 0.42
N GLU A 93 3.78 2.20 0.35
CA GLU A 93 4.14 3.03 1.50
C GLU A 93 3.63 4.47 1.21
N PRO A 94 2.60 4.96 1.91
CA PRO A 94 2.02 6.29 1.65
C PRO A 94 3.04 7.43 1.70
N MET A 95 4.09 7.30 2.51
CA MET A 95 5.14 8.31 2.62
C MET A 95 6.02 8.42 1.36
N MET A 96 5.91 7.48 0.41
CA MET A 96 6.56 7.57 -0.91
C MET A 96 5.88 8.58 -1.84
N GLN A 97 4.62 8.93 -1.57
CA GLN A 97 3.88 9.99 -2.27
C GLN A 97 3.51 11.09 -1.26
N PHE A 98 4.53 11.64 -0.61
CA PHE A 98 4.37 12.47 0.58
C PHE A 98 3.43 13.65 0.37
N GLU A 99 3.62 14.42 -0.70
CA GLU A 99 2.85 15.64 -0.96
C GLU A 99 1.36 15.34 -1.14
N PHE A 100 1.04 14.25 -1.84
CA PHE A 100 -0.33 13.77 -2.00
C PHE A 100 -0.91 13.28 -0.68
N THR A 101 -0.18 12.44 0.05
CA THR A 101 -0.59 11.87 1.34
C THR A 101 -0.86 12.97 2.37
N ALA A 102 0.06 13.94 2.50
CA ALA A 102 -0.08 15.06 3.42
C ALA A 102 -1.27 15.96 3.05
N GLY A 103 -1.45 16.28 1.77
CA GLY A 103 -2.59 17.05 1.28
C GLY A 103 -3.93 16.35 1.56
N LEU A 104 -4.00 15.03 1.30
CA LEU A 104 -5.19 14.23 1.53
C LEU A 104 -5.55 14.11 3.02
N LEU A 105 -4.56 13.86 3.88
CA LEU A 105 -4.77 13.80 5.34
C LEU A 105 -5.31 15.13 5.88
N ARG A 106 -4.70 16.25 5.49
CA ARG A 106 -5.13 17.59 5.91
C ARG A 106 -6.55 17.93 5.44
N ALA A 107 -6.86 17.60 4.19
CA ALA A 107 -8.17 17.86 3.62
C ALA A 107 -9.26 17.00 4.31
N ALA A 108 -8.95 15.72 4.57
CA ALA A 108 -9.83 14.83 5.33
C ALA A 108 -10.05 15.32 6.76
N LYS A 109 -8.99 15.78 7.44
CA LYS A 109 -9.06 16.34 8.79
C LYS A 109 -9.94 17.59 8.84
N THR A 110 -9.77 18.48 7.87
CA THR A 110 -10.59 19.70 7.70
C THR A 110 -12.07 19.35 7.45
N ALA A 111 -12.34 18.26 6.74
CA ALA A 111 -13.70 17.74 6.52
C ALA A 111 -14.30 17.01 7.74
N GLY A 112 -13.59 17.00 8.88
CA GLY A 112 -14.06 16.40 10.12
C GLY A 112 -13.99 14.87 10.14
N LEU A 113 -13.15 14.25 9.31
CA LEU A 113 -12.96 12.80 9.32
C LEU A 113 -11.89 12.40 10.35
N HIS A 114 -12.10 11.25 10.99
CA HIS A 114 -11.02 10.56 11.67
C HIS A 114 -10.02 10.04 10.63
N THR A 115 -8.74 10.28 10.82
CA THR A 115 -7.69 9.94 9.86
C THR A 115 -6.74 8.90 10.42
N CYS A 116 -6.41 7.93 9.58
CA CYS A 116 -5.50 6.86 9.94
C CYS A 116 -4.42 6.74 8.85
N LEU A 117 -3.18 6.57 9.27
CA LEU A 117 -2.06 6.34 8.36
C LEU A 117 -1.47 4.94 8.57
N ASP A 118 -1.54 4.11 7.53
CA ASP A 118 -0.93 2.78 7.49
C ASP A 118 0.48 2.87 6.90
N THR A 119 1.50 2.59 7.70
CA THR A 119 2.91 2.80 7.32
C THR A 119 3.83 1.70 7.85
N CYS A 120 4.90 1.40 7.11
CA CYS A 120 5.99 0.56 7.60
C CYS A 120 7.08 1.35 8.35
N GLY A 121 6.93 2.68 8.45
CA GLY A 121 7.86 3.52 9.19
C GLY A 121 9.13 3.87 8.43
N PHE A 122 9.30 3.41 7.20
CA PHE A 122 10.52 3.61 6.41
C PHE A 122 10.45 4.87 5.54
N ALA A 123 10.48 6.05 6.20
CA ALA A 123 10.59 7.35 5.53
C ALA A 123 11.30 8.36 6.47
N PRO A 124 11.75 9.53 5.98
CA PRO A 124 12.32 10.54 6.86
C PRO A 124 11.34 10.96 7.97
N ILE A 125 11.77 10.93 9.23
CA ILE A 125 10.97 11.35 10.40
C ILE A 125 10.27 12.70 10.23
N ALA A 126 10.90 13.67 9.55
CA ALA A 126 10.33 14.99 9.31
C ALA A 126 8.95 14.90 8.62
N ARG A 127 8.75 13.92 7.73
CA ARG A 127 7.47 13.70 7.06
C ARG A 127 6.38 13.24 8.01
N TYR A 128 6.70 12.32 8.93
CA TYR A 128 5.72 11.88 9.94
C TYR A 128 5.36 13.00 10.90
N LEU A 129 6.34 13.81 11.31
CA LEU A 129 6.10 14.96 12.19
C LEU A 129 5.27 16.05 11.50
N GLU A 130 5.43 16.24 10.19
CA GLU A 130 4.66 17.22 9.42
C GLU A 130 3.17 16.87 9.34
N VAL A 131 2.83 15.58 9.25
CA VAL A 131 1.43 15.12 9.20
C VAL A 131 0.86 14.78 10.57
N LEU A 132 1.62 14.95 11.65
CA LEU A 132 1.25 14.49 12.99
C LEU A 132 -0.10 15.05 13.47
N ALA A 133 -0.37 16.33 13.20
CA ALA A 133 -1.64 16.98 13.57
C ALA A 133 -2.83 16.52 12.71
N ASP A 134 -2.55 15.99 11.52
CA ASP A 134 -3.53 15.54 10.54
C ASP A 134 -3.82 14.03 10.64
N VAL A 135 -3.18 13.30 11.57
CA VAL A 135 -3.32 11.84 11.76
C VAL A 135 -3.76 11.53 13.18
N ASP A 136 -4.92 10.87 13.32
CA ASP A 136 -5.42 10.44 14.64
C ASP A 136 -4.77 9.14 15.12
N ILE A 137 -4.46 8.22 14.19
CA ILE A 137 -3.84 6.93 14.48
C ILE A 137 -2.80 6.57 13.41
N PHE A 138 -1.61 6.20 13.85
CA PHE A 138 -0.60 5.54 13.02
C PHE A 138 -0.72 4.03 13.19
N LEU A 139 -1.05 3.32 12.11
CA LEU A 139 -0.98 1.87 12.06
C LEU A 139 0.41 1.47 11.57
N TYR A 140 1.29 1.14 12.51
CA TYR A 140 2.72 1.02 12.27
C TYR A 140 3.13 -0.44 12.15
N ASP A 141 3.56 -0.85 10.96
CA ASP A 141 3.84 -2.24 10.64
C ASP A 141 5.32 -2.60 10.84
N ILE A 142 5.59 -3.39 11.89
CA ILE A 142 6.91 -3.99 12.14
C ILE A 142 6.86 -5.44 11.68
N LYS A 143 7.62 -5.73 10.63
CA LYS A 143 7.62 -7.06 9.99
C LYS A 143 8.31 -8.12 10.83
N ASP A 144 9.36 -7.76 11.56
CA ASP A 144 10.06 -8.63 12.50
C ASP A 144 10.79 -7.75 13.53
N THR A 145 10.97 -8.26 14.76
CA THR A 145 11.72 -7.58 15.83
C THR A 145 13.22 -7.89 15.77
N ASP A 146 13.62 -8.95 15.08
CA ASP A 146 15.02 -9.27 14.82
C ASP A 146 15.54 -8.51 13.59
N PRO A 147 16.60 -7.69 13.71
CA PRO A 147 17.13 -6.91 12.60
C PRO A 147 17.58 -7.77 11.40
N GLY A 148 18.13 -8.96 11.66
CA GLY A 148 18.61 -9.87 10.62
C GLY A 148 17.47 -10.43 9.78
N ARG A 149 16.44 -10.99 10.44
CA ARG A 149 15.23 -11.51 9.76
C ARG A 149 14.41 -10.39 9.11
N HIS A 150 14.33 -9.23 9.76
CA HIS A 150 13.68 -8.05 9.16
C HIS A 150 14.35 -7.68 7.84
N LYS A 151 15.68 -7.55 7.84
CA LYS A 151 16.43 -7.21 6.63
C LYS A 151 16.34 -8.30 5.56
N GLN A 152 16.33 -9.58 5.95
CA GLN A 152 16.18 -10.69 5.02
C GLN A 152 14.80 -10.69 4.32
N SER A 153 13.73 -10.36 5.06
CA SER A 153 12.36 -10.39 4.53
C SER A 153 11.96 -9.13 3.77
N THR A 154 12.48 -7.97 4.17
CA THR A 154 12.08 -6.66 3.62
C THR A 154 13.14 -6.02 2.72
N GLY A 155 14.40 -6.47 2.80
CA GLY A 155 15.53 -5.84 2.14
C GLY A 155 16.05 -4.57 2.84
N VAL A 156 15.39 -4.09 3.90
CA VAL A 156 15.73 -2.84 4.59
C VAL A 156 16.09 -3.05 6.07
N SER A 157 16.93 -2.16 6.59
CA SER A 157 17.37 -2.17 7.99
C SER A 157 16.23 -1.74 8.93
N LEU A 158 16.15 -2.38 10.11
CA LEU A 158 15.09 -2.16 11.10
C LEU A 158 15.36 -0.90 11.94
N GLU A 159 16.62 -0.54 12.12
CA GLU A 159 17.09 0.57 12.93
C GLU A 159 16.40 1.92 12.63
N PRO A 160 16.32 2.43 11.38
CA PRO A 160 15.63 3.69 11.09
C PRO A 160 14.13 3.62 11.36
N ILE A 161 13.51 2.46 11.19
CA ILE A 161 12.09 2.24 11.47
C ILE A 161 11.84 2.31 12.97
N LEU A 162 12.70 1.73 13.80
CA LEU A 162 12.57 1.82 15.26
C LEU A 162 12.91 3.22 15.79
N ASP A 163 13.87 3.93 15.18
CA ASP A 163 14.16 5.33 15.52
C ASP A 163 12.96 6.23 15.24
N ASN A 164 12.37 6.11 14.05
CA ASN A 164 11.18 6.86 13.68
C ASN A 164 10.01 6.60 14.63
N LEU A 165 9.77 5.33 14.99
CA LEU A 165 8.73 4.95 15.95
C LEU A 165 8.93 5.66 17.29
N LYS A 166 10.14 5.63 17.85
CA LYS A 166 10.47 6.29 19.12
C LYS A 166 10.24 7.79 19.05
N ARG A 167 10.65 8.42 17.95
CA ARG A 167 10.52 9.87 17.77
C ARG A 167 9.08 10.30 17.53
N LEU A 168 8.29 9.48 16.84
CA LEU A 168 6.87 9.69 16.64
C LEU A 168 6.10 9.57 17.95
N ASP A 169 6.39 8.53 18.74
CA ASP A 169 5.82 8.34 20.07
C ASP A 169 6.16 9.51 21.02
N ALA A 170 7.44 9.91 21.05
CA ALA A 170 7.90 11.07 21.83
C ALA A 170 7.24 12.40 21.41
N ALA A 171 6.81 12.51 20.15
CA ALA A 171 6.06 13.67 19.65
C ALA A 171 4.55 13.61 19.97
N GLY A 172 4.07 12.53 20.60
CA GLY A 172 2.66 12.33 20.95
C GLY A 172 1.85 11.60 19.87
N GLY A 173 2.50 10.97 18.89
CA GLY A 173 1.85 10.20 17.84
C GLY A 173 1.21 8.93 18.39
N ARG A 174 -0.13 8.85 18.34
CA ARG A 174 -0.86 7.65 18.76
C ARG A 174 -0.60 6.52 17.78
N THR A 175 0.14 5.51 18.22
CA THR A 175 0.60 4.42 17.36
C THR A 175 0.02 3.08 17.79
N ILE A 176 -0.49 2.31 16.82
CA ILE A 176 -0.83 0.90 16.98
C ILE A 176 0.18 0.07 16.21
N LEU A 177 1.00 -0.67 16.95
CA LEU A 177 1.96 -1.60 16.36
C LEU A 177 1.24 -2.81 15.77
N ARG A 178 1.63 -3.19 14.56
CA ARG A 178 1.12 -4.37 13.87
C ARG A 178 2.29 -5.21 13.38
N CYS A 179 2.06 -6.52 13.29
CA CYS A 179 3.01 -7.46 12.74
C CYS A 179 2.20 -8.58 12.05
N PRO A 180 2.39 -8.81 10.74
CA PRO A 180 1.80 -9.93 10.05
C PRO A 180 2.27 -11.24 10.68
N LEU A 181 1.35 -12.18 10.94
CA LEU A 181 1.68 -13.51 11.44
C LEU A 181 1.76 -14.49 10.26
N ILE A 182 2.99 -14.81 9.85
CA ILE A 182 3.30 -15.69 8.72
C ILE A 182 4.01 -16.93 9.25
N SER A 183 3.41 -18.09 9.02
CA SER A 183 3.94 -19.39 9.44
C SER A 183 5.37 -19.59 8.94
N GLY A 184 6.29 -19.90 9.85
CA GLY A 184 7.70 -20.15 9.52
C GLY A 184 8.57 -18.89 9.38
N SER A 185 7.99 -17.69 9.51
CA SER A 185 8.72 -16.42 9.50
C SER A 185 8.52 -15.67 10.83
N THR A 186 7.38 -15.02 11.02
CA THR A 186 7.10 -14.14 12.17
C THR A 186 6.37 -14.85 13.32
N THR A 187 5.93 -16.10 13.12
CA THR A 187 5.26 -16.92 14.15
C THR A 187 6.24 -17.70 15.04
N THR A 188 7.54 -17.38 15.03
CA THR A 188 8.47 -17.96 16.01
C THR A 188 8.12 -17.41 17.40
N LYS A 189 8.22 -18.24 18.46
CA LYS A 189 7.76 -17.91 19.82
C LYS A 189 8.25 -16.56 20.42
N PRO A 190 9.44 -15.99 20.10
CA PRO A 190 9.88 -14.72 20.70
C PRO A 190 9.16 -13.47 20.16
N THR A 191 8.87 -13.39 18.85
CA THR A 191 8.38 -12.16 18.18
C THR A 191 7.01 -11.69 18.71
N SER A 192 6.08 -12.62 18.95
CA SER A 192 4.72 -12.31 19.44
C SER A 192 4.67 -11.74 20.87
N ARG A 193 5.70 -12.01 21.68
CA ARG A 193 5.74 -11.62 23.10
C ARG A 193 6.40 -10.26 23.31
N GLU A 194 7.36 -9.90 22.46
CA GLU A 194 8.05 -8.60 22.47
C GLU A 194 7.14 -7.47 21.96
N LEU A 195 6.39 -7.71 20.88
CA LEU A 195 5.41 -6.75 20.35
C LEU A 195 4.25 -6.46 21.32
N ARG A 196 3.83 -7.44 22.13
CA ARG A 196 2.83 -7.22 23.18
C ARG A 196 3.36 -6.32 24.31
N ARG A 197 4.65 -6.43 24.64
CA ARG A 197 5.27 -5.60 25.69
C ARG A 197 5.42 -4.13 25.25
N SER A 198 5.65 -3.88 23.96
CA SER A 198 5.73 -2.52 23.41
C SER A 198 4.38 -1.87 23.09
N GLN A 199 3.26 -2.58 23.29
CA GLN A 199 1.89 -2.07 23.11
C GLN A 199 1.16 -1.78 24.43
N THR A 200 1.82 -2.02 25.57
CA THR A 200 1.25 -1.71 26.89
C THR A 200 1.86 -0.39 27.35
N PRO A 201 1.05 0.60 27.79
CA PRO A 201 1.56 1.87 28.32
C PRO A 201 2.45 1.67 29.56
#